data_AF-A0A8H9N4W9-F1
#
_entry.id   AF-A0A8H9N4W9-F1
#
_cell.length_a   1.000
_cell.length_b   1.000
_cell.length_c   1.000
_cell.angle_alpha   90.00
_cell.angle_beta   90.00
_cell.angle_gamma   90.00
#
_symmetry.space_group_name_H-M   'P 1'
#
loop_
_entity.id
_entity.type
_entity.pdbx_description
1 polymer ?
#
loop_
_entity_poly.entity_id
_entity_poly.type
_entity_poly.pdbx_seq_one_letter_code
_entity_poly.pdbx_strand_id
1 'polypeptide(L)' 'MDSSGGRLTGNDIHAYIVNEFGKHYHPDSIDYLLNHMGFSWITSRAKPPSSIPVNPRRF' A
#
# COMPACT_ATOMS: atom_id res chain seq x y z
N MET A 1 3.19 11.89 21.84
CA MET A 1 3.83 10.85 21.01
C MET A 1 2.82 10.50 19.95
N ASP A 2 3.06 11.00 18.75
CA ASP A 2 2.09 11.11 17.67
C ASP A 2 1.62 9.73 17.21
N SER A 3 0.32 9.48 17.37
CA SER A 3 -0.37 8.40 16.69
C SER A 3 -0.60 8.83 15.24
N SER A 4 0.48 8.95 14.46
CA SER A 4 0.41 9.24 13.04
C SER A 4 -0.09 7.99 12.33
N GLY A 5 -1.43 7.89 12.20
CA GLY A 5 -2.14 6.91 11.37
C GLY A 5 -1.82 7.13 9.88
N GLY A 6 -0.55 6.95 9.50
CA GLY A 6 -0.07 6.98 8.14
C GLY A 6 -0.49 5.72 7.37
N ARG A 7 -0.43 5.79 6.04
CA ARG A 7 -0.69 4.64 5.18
C ARG A 7 0.28 3.51 5.52
N LEU A 8 -0.27 2.37 5.92
CA LEU A 8 0.49 1.13 6.04
C LEU A 8 1.10 0.79 4.66
N THR A 9 2.43 0.78 4.58
CA THR A 9 3.16 0.42 3.36
C THR A 9 3.63 -1.04 3.44
N GLY A 10 4.00 -1.62 2.29
CA GLY A 10 4.58 -2.96 2.26
C GLY A 10 5.85 -3.08 3.10
N ASN A 11 6.58 -1.97 3.26
CA ASN A 11 7.78 -1.94 4.06
C ASN A 11 7.48 -2.03 5.56
N ASP A 12 6.38 -1.40 6.00
CA ASP A 12 5.90 -1.50 7.39
C ASP A 12 5.44 -2.92 7.71
N ILE A 13 4.71 -3.56 6.78
CA ILE A 13 4.28 -4.96 6.89
C ILE A 13 5.49 -5.89 6.91
N HIS A 14 6.47 -5.66 6.02
CA HIS A 14 7.70 -6.45 5.98
C HIS A 14 8.47 -6.35 7.31
N ALA A 15 8.66 -5.13 7.83
CA ALA A 15 9.32 -4.90 9.11
C ALA A 15 8.57 -5.57 10.27
N TYR A 16 7.23 -5.50 10.27
CA TYR A 16 6.41 -6.18 11.26
C TYR A 16 6.60 -7.71 11.21
N ILE A 17 6.59 -8.31 10.01
CA ILE A 17 6.77 -9.76 9.87
C ILE A 17 8.16 -10.22 10.32
N VAL A 18 9.20 -9.44 10.00
CA VAL A 18 10.57 -9.72 10.45
C VAL A 18 10.67 -9.60 11.97
N ASN A 19 10.06 -8.58 12.56
CA ASN A 19 10.09 -8.36 14.01
C ASN A 19 9.30 -9.43 14.78
N GLU A 20 8.09 -9.75 14.33
CA GLU A 20 7.16 -10.63 15.05
C GLU A 20 7.45 -12.12 14.80
N PHE A 21 7.78 -12.48 13.56
CA PHE A 21 7.97 -13.89 13.16
C PHE A 21 9.44 -14.25 12.86
N GLY A 22 10.35 -13.28 12.77
CA GLY A 22 11.75 -13.53 12.41
C GLY A 22 11.94 -14.03 10.99
N LYS A 23 10.95 -13.84 10.10
CA LYS A 23 10.95 -14.34 8.73
C LYS A 23 11.17 -13.20 7.75
N HIS A 24 12.21 -13.35 6.94
CA HIS A 24 12.52 -12.43 5.86
C HIS A 24 11.80 -12.90 4.59
N TYR A 25 10.73 -12.22 4.23
CA TYR A 25 10.01 -12.47 2.99
C TYR A 25 10.47 -11.49 1.92
N HIS A 26 10.48 -11.95 0.67
CA HIS A 26 10.67 -11.02 -0.43
C HIS A 26 9.43 -10.11 -0.55
N PRO A 27 9.58 -8.80 -0.84
CA PRO A 27 8.46 -7.88 -0.98
C PRO A 27 7.37 -8.38 -1.95
N ASP A 28 7.73 -9.04 -3.04
CA ASP A 28 6.75 -9.67 -3.96
C ASP A 28 5.94 -10.79 -3.30
N SER A 29 6.51 -11.54 -2.35
CA SER A 29 5.83 -12.62 -1.64
C SER A 29 4.85 -12.13 -0.57
N ILE A 30 4.96 -10.86 -0.15
CA ILE A 30 4.07 -10.25 0.85
C ILE A 30 2.66 -10.10 0.29
N ASP A 31 2.53 -9.68 -0.97
CA ASP A 31 1.22 -9.54 -1.63
C ASP A 31 0.50 -10.88 -1.73
N TYR A 32 1.22 -11.94 -2.14
CA TYR A 32 0.71 -13.31 -2.17
C TYR A 32 0.31 -13.83 -0.79
N LEU A 33 1.13 -13.57 0.24
CA LEU A 33 0.86 -13.99 1.62
C LEU A 33 -0.42 -13.32 2.15
N LEU A 34 -0.56 -12.01 1.95
CA LEU A 34 -1.75 -11.26 2.35
C LEU A 34 -2.98 -11.80 1.63
N ASN A 35 -2.89 -11.98 0.30
CA ASN A 35 -4.00 -12.49 -0.50
C ASN A 35 -4.44 -13.89 -0.05
N HIS A 36 -3.48 -14.78 0.25
CA HIS A 36 -3.76 -16.12 0.76
C HIS A 36 -4.44 -16.11 2.14
N MET A 37 -4.13 -15.12 2.99
CA MET A 37 -4.80 -14.91 4.28
C MET A 37 -6.17 -14.21 4.15
N GLY A 38 -6.62 -13.90 2.93
CA GLY A 38 -7.87 -13.19 2.68
C GLY A 38 -7.77 -11.67 2.87
N PHE A 39 -6.55 -11.14 3.03
CA PHE A 39 -6.31 -9.69 3.05
C PHE A 39 -5.98 -9.23 1.63
N SER A 40 -6.87 -8.44 1.04
CA SER A 40 -6.52 -7.67 -0.16
C SER A 40 -5.55 -6.57 0.24
N TRP A 41 -4.39 -6.49 -0.40
CA TRP A 41 -3.39 -5.43 -0.20
C TRP A 41 -4.10 -4.09 0.01
N ILE A 42 -3.88 -3.49 1.18
CA ILE A 42 -4.61 -2.32 1.68
C ILE A 42 -4.16 -1.11 0.87
N THR A 43 -4.56 -1.04 -0.41
CA THR A 43 -4.60 0.24 -1.10
C THR A 43 -5.90 0.90 -0.73
N SER A 44 -5.84 1.73 0.30
CA SER A 44 -6.51 3.02 0.15
C SER A 44 -5.79 3.74 -0.99
N ARG A 45 -6.00 3.34 -2.25
CA ARG A 45 -5.60 4.13 -3.41
C ARG A 45 -6.44 5.40 -3.30
N ALA A 46 -5.92 6.40 -2.60
CA ALA A 46 -6.37 7.76 -2.79
C ALA A 46 -6.32 7.99 -4.30
N LYS A 47 -7.48 8.33 -4.89
CA LYS A 47 -7.57 8.64 -6.30
C LYS A 47 -6.43 9.61 -6.61
N PRO A 48 -5.56 9.35 -7.62
CA PRO A 48 -4.64 10.39 -8.04
C PRO A 48 -5.49 11.64 -8.29
N PRO A 49 -5.09 12.83 -7.80
CA PRO A 49 -5.86 14.04 -8.04
C PRO A 49 -6.09 14.11 -9.55
N SER A 50 -7.36 14.02 -9.97
CA SER A 50 -7.67 14.12 -11.39
C SER A 50 -7.32 15.54 -11.79
N SER A 51 -6.12 15.74 -12.32
CA SER A 51 -5.76 16.96 -13.02
C SER A 51 -6.77 17.11 -14.15
N ILE A 52 -7.71 18.01 -13.86
CA ILE A 52 -8.77 18.60 -14.65
C ILE A 52 -8.51 18.46 -16.17
N PRO A 53 -9.47 17.97 -16.97
CA PRO A 53 -9.27 17.79 -18.41
C PRO A 53 -9.08 19.15 -19.10
N VAL A 54 -7.99 19.28 -19.86
CA VAL A 54 -7.85 20.38 -20.84
C VAL A 54 -8.91 20.20 -21.93
N ASN A 55 -9.81 21.17 -22.07
CA ASN A 55 -10.85 21.18 -23.09
C ASN A 55 -10.25 21.62 -24.45
N PRO A 56 -10.22 20.77 -25.50
CA PRO A 56 -9.65 21.15 -26.79
C PRO A 56 -10.71 21.76 -27.72
N ARG A 57 -11.57 22.67 -27.22
CA ARG A 57 -12.48 23.47 -28.06
C ARG A 57 -12.23 24.97 -27.93
N ARG A 58 -11.01 25.36 -28.32
CA ARG A 58 -10.63 26.53 -29.13
C ARG A 58 -10.97 26.38 -30.63
N PHE A 59 -11.88 27.15 -31.22
CA PHE A 59 -11.96 27.29 -32.69
C PHE A 59 -10.70 27.95 -33.24
#